data_AF-A0AAV9CA15-F1
#
_entry.id   AF-A0AAV9CA15-F1
#
_cell.length_a   1.000
_cell.length_b   1.000
_cell.length_c   1.000
_cell.angle_alpha   90.00
_cell.angle_beta   90.00
_cell.angle_gamma   90.00
#
_symmetry.space_group_name_H-M   'P 1'
#
loop_
_entity.id
_entity.type
_entity.pdbx_description
1 polymer ?
#
loop_
_entity_poly.entity_id
_entity_poly.type
_entity_poly.pdbx_seq_one_letter_code
_entity_poly.pdbx_strand_id
1 'polypeptide(L)'
;MLSSINKNLTRTPTRASILSSLLNSCIARSATDPGKQVHAQLILSGLSRNPFSATKLITLYSASHSTSNARAVFDGIPNRDRNVFVYNAMIRAYAWHGPHEHAISLFQTMVENGLEPDNFTYPFALKACSALSALKDGKGIHHERAVMSCWDSDPFVGAALVDMYSKCGSVDSARDAFDRVTDRDVVVWNSMIAAYAHNGLPTEAFEILREMSTRGFRPTVATLVTTIATAADAAMLPQGREIHGHGVRMGFVSQDKVNTALVDMYAKSGRLGVARTVFERLKERRNVSWNAIITGYAMHGNAEEALNLFDRMRSERFEPDHITYVGVLAACSRGGFTNPTNNISEVRWSWNLALK
;
A
#
# COMPACT_ATOMS: atom_id res chain seq x y z
N MET A 1 -15.15 36.93 -48.83
CA MET A 1 -14.53 35.66 -48.42
C MET A 1 -13.03 35.92 -48.32
N LEU A 2 -12.42 35.82 -47.13
CA LEU A 2 -11.04 36.22 -46.72
C LEU A 2 -10.92 37.55 -45.95
N SER A 3 -11.31 37.58 -44.66
CA SER A 3 -10.74 38.57 -43.72
C SER A 3 -10.90 38.28 -42.20
N SER A 4 -11.05 37.02 -41.73
CA SER A 4 -11.10 36.80 -40.26
C SER A 4 -10.61 35.44 -39.72
N ILE A 5 -10.11 34.53 -40.56
CA ILE A 5 -9.52 33.26 -40.09
C ILE A 5 -8.00 33.39 -40.05
N ASN A 6 -7.46 34.13 -39.06
CA ASN A 6 -6.09 33.90 -38.59
C ASN A 6 -5.82 34.54 -37.21
N LYS A 7 -6.56 34.11 -36.18
CA LYS A 7 -6.27 34.42 -34.76
C LYS A 7 -5.73 33.21 -33.98
N ASN A 8 -5.09 32.25 -34.65
CA ASN A 8 -4.31 31.20 -34.00
C ASN A 8 -2.83 31.51 -34.12
N LEU A 9 -2.39 32.50 -33.34
CA LEU A 9 -0.98 32.69 -33.00
C LEU A 9 -0.48 31.41 -32.31
N THR A 10 0.34 30.65 -33.02
CA THR A 10 1.24 29.63 -32.48
C THR A 10 2.15 30.28 -31.42
N ARG A 11 1.74 30.26 -30.15
CA ARG A 11 2.60 30.65 -29.04
C ARG A 11 3.77 29.67 -28.97
N THR A 12 4.97 30.14 -29.32
CA THR A 12 6.21 29.43 -29.01
C THR A 12 6.22 29.10 -27.50
N PRO A 13 6.40 27.84 -27.09
CA PRO A 13 6.38 27.47 -25.68
C PRO A 13 7.47 28.25 -24.95
N THR A 14 7.10 28.93 -23.87
CA THR A 14 8.06 29.66 -23.04
C THR A 14 9.09 28.68 -22.48
N ARG A 15 10.33 29.12 -22.27
CA ARG A 15 11.41 28.28 -21.69
C ARG A 15 10.99 27.56 -20.40
N ALA A 16 10.15 28.20 -19.58
CA ALA A 16 9.56 27.60 -18.38
C ALA A 16 8.61 26.43 -18.68
N SER A 17 7.80 26.51 -19.74
CA SER A 17 6.89 25.43 -20.15
C SER A 17 7.66 24.21 -20.66
N ILE A 18 8.75 24.42 -21.40
CA ILE A 18 9.62 23.35 -21.89
C ILE A 18 10.28 22.64 -20.71
N LEU A 19 10.91 23.38 -19.79
CA LEU A 19 11.54 22.81 -18.59
C LEU A 19 10.53 22.07 -17.70
N SER A 20 9.31 22.59 -17.54
CA SER A 20 8.23 21.93 -16.82
C SER A 20 7.80 20.60 -17.47
N SER A 21 7.73 20.54 -18.80
CA SER A 21 7.41 19.32 -19.54
C SER A 21 8.51 18.25 -19.42
N LEU A 22 9.78 18.68 -19.49
CA LEU A 22 10.94 17.81 -19.30
C LEU A 22 10.98 17.24 -17.88
N LEU A 23 10.70 18.07 -16.86
CA LEU A 23 10.58 17.61 -15.48
C LEU A 23 9.49 16.55 -15.32
N ASN A 24 8.31 16.75 -15.90
CA ASN A 24 7.23 15.75 -15.86
C ASN A 24 7.66 14.43 -16.50
N SER A 25 8.36 14.48 -17.64
CA SER A 25 8.90 13.28 -18.28
C SER A 25 9.96 12.59 -17.41
N CYS A 26 10.78 13.34 -16.68
CA CYS A 26 11.78 12.77 -15.78
C CYS A 26 11.12 12.13 -14.55
N ILE A 27 10.08 12.77 -13.98
CA ILE A 27 9.29 12.24 -12.85
C ILE A 27 8.66 10.90 -13.23
N ALA A 28 8.03 10.82 -14.42
CA ALA A 28 7.37 9.59 -14.88
C ALA A 28 8.33 8.40 -15.06
N ARG A 29 9.63 8.68 -15.26
CA ARG A 29 10.68 7.67 -15.49
C ARG A 29 11.62 7.49 -14.30
N SER A 30 11.38 8.21 -13.19
CA SER A 30 12.33 8.34 -12.07
C SER A 30 13.77 8.62 -12.53
N ALA A 31 13.93 9.42 -13.59
CA ALA A 31 15.21 9.63 -14.27
C ALA A 31 16.04 10.73 -13.57
N THR A 32 16.94 10.31 -12.69
CA THR A 32 17.70 11.23 -11.82
C THR A 32 18.70 12.10 -12.56
N ASP A 33 19.49 11.54 -13.50
CA ASP A 33 20.58 12.28 -14.14
C ASP A 33 20.07 13.35 -15.14
N PRO A 34 19.13 13.05 -16.06
CA PRO A 34 18.47 14.10 -16.84
C PRO A 34 17.75 15.10 -15.94
N GLY A 35 17.16 14.62 -14.85
CA GLY A 35 16.53 15.45 -13.83
C GLY A 35 17.44 16.50 -13.21
N LYS A 36 18.67 16.12 -12.83
CA LYS A 36 19.70 17.02 -12.32
C LYS A 36 20.14 18.05 -13.35
N GLN A 37 20.22 17.67 -14.63
CA GLN A 37 20.54 18.62 -15.71
C GLN A 37 19.44 19.67 -15.86
N VAL A 38 18.17 19.26 -15.83
CA VAL A 38 17.02 20.18 -15.87
C VAL A 38 16.99 21.06 -14.62
N HIS A 39 17.31 20.52 -13.45
CA HIS A 39 17.46 21.31 -12.23
C HIS A 39 18.56 22.37 -12.35
N ALA A 40 19.74 22.01 -12.86
CA ALA A 40 20.82 22.97 -13.11
C ALA A 40 20.39 24.09 -14.07
N GLN A 41 19.65 23.75 -15.14
CA GLN A 41 19.11 24.76 -16.07
C GLN A 41 18.07 25.68 -15.41
N LEU A 42 17.27 25.17 -14.47
CA LEU A 42 16.32 25.98 -13.69
C LEU A 42 17.04 26.94 -12.74
N ILE A 43 18.16 26.52 -12.13
CA ILE A 43 19.01 27.39 -11.32
C ILE A 43 19.59 28.52 -12.18
N LEU A 44 20.18 28.17 -13.33
CA LEU A 44 20.75 29.15 -14.27
C LEU A 44 19.72 30.13 -14.82
N SER A 45 18.45 29.71 -14.91
CA SER A 45 17.35 30.55 -15.37
C SER A 45 16.69 31.37 -14.24
N GLY A 46 17.15 31.25 -13.00
CA GLY A 46 16.56 31.92 -11.82
C GLY A 46 15.17 31.40 -11.43
N LEU A 47 14.73 30.27 -11.99
CA LEU A 47 13.38 29.72 -11.82
C LEU A 47 13.31 28.60 -10.76
N SER A 48 14.45 28.16 -10.22
CA SER A 48 14.49 27.05 -9.25
C SER A 48 13.81 27.38 -7.92
N ARG A 49 13.86 28.64 -7.48
CA ARG A 49 13.25 29.11 -6.21
C ARG A 49 11.74 29.37 -6.31
N ASN A 50 11.18 29.31 -7.52
CA ASN A 50 9.73 29.46 -7.70
C ASN A 50 9.01 28.22 -7.12
N PRO A 51 8.01 28.38 -6.25
CA PRO A 51 7.24 27.27 -5.67
C PRO A 51 6.75 26.25 -6.70
N PHE A 52 6.31 26.69 -7.89
CA PHE A 52 5.84 25.80 -8.95
C PHE A 52 6.94 24.86 -9.47
N SER A 53 8.13 25.40 -9.74
CA SER A 53 9.29 24.62 -10.19
C SER A 53 9.80 23.73 -9.05
N ALA A 54 9.85 24.27 -7.83
CA ALA A 54 10.35 23.59 -6.66
C ALA A 54 9.50 22.37 -6.29
N THR A 55 8.16 22.48 -6.30
CA THR A 55 7.26 21.33 -6.07
C THR A 55 7.53 20.17 -7.04
N LYS A 56 7.77 20.48 -8.32
CA LYS A 56 8.12 19.46 -9.33
C LYS A 56 9.51 18.85 -9.09
N LEU A 57 10.49 19.67 -8.73
CA LEU A 57 11.84 19.20 -8.39
C LEU A 57 11.83 18.32 -7.13
N ILE A 58 11.07 18.69 -6.10
CA ILE A 58 10.88 17.87 -4.89
C ILE A 58 10.26 16.53 -5.26
N THR A 59 9.23 16.52 -6.11
CA THR A 59 8.56 15.29 -6.56
C THR A 59 9.51 14.40 -7.37
N LEU A 60 10.32 15.00 -8.26
CA LEU A 60 11.36 14.28 -9.00
C LEU A 60 12.37 13.62 -8.06
N TYR A 61 12.90 14.38 -7.11
CA TYR A 61 13.88 13.85 -6.17
C TYR A 61 13.27 12.78 -5.25
N SER A 62 12.02 12.95 -4.83
CA SER A 62 11.26 11.92 -4.12
C SER A 62 11.14 10.63 -4.94
N ALA A 63 10.76 10.72 -6.22
CA ALA A 63 10.63 9.56 -7.11
C ALA A 63 11.96 8.82 -7.35
N SER A 64 13.09 9.52 -7.16
CA SER A 64 14.44 8.96 -7.17
C SER A 64 14.97 8.52 -5.79
N HIS A 65 14.13 8.51 -4.76
CA HIS A 65 14.50 8.23 -3.36
C HIS A 65 15.60 9.13 -2.78
N SER A 66 15.75 10.34 -3.32
CA SER A 66 16.76 11.32 -2.90
C SER A 66 16.14 12.43 -2.05
N THR A 67 15.75 12.10 -0.82
CA THR A 67 15.08 13.04 0.09
C THR A 67 15.98 14.19 0.54
N SER A 68 17.30 14.01 0.56
CA SER A 68 18.28 15.07 0.82
C SER A 68 18.26 16.16 -0.26
N ASN A 69 18.25 15.78 -1.53
CA ASN A 69 18.15 16.73 -2.64
C ASN A 69 16.78 17.41 -2.68
N ALA A 70 15.70 16.67 -2.41
CA ALA A 70 14.37 17.26 -2.25
C ALA A 70 14.37 18.32 -1.13
N ARG A 71 15.01 18.01 0.01
CA ARG A 71 15.14 18.94 1.14
C ARG A 71 15.95 20.18 0.78
N ALA A 72 17.05 20.03 0.07
CA ALA A 72 17.86 21.17 -0.39
C ALA A 72 17.06 22.13 -1.30
N VAL A 73 16.21 21.59 -2.17
CA VAL A 73 15.30 22.42 -3.00
C VAL A 73 14.29 23.16 -2.12
N PHE A 74 13.69 22.48 -1.15
CA PHE A 74 12.74 23.07 -0.20
C PHE A 74 13.37 24.21 0.63
N ASP A 75 14.55 23.96 1.20
CA ASP A 75 15.26 24.95 2.02
C ASP A 75 15.74 26.16 1.21
N GLY A 76 15.99 25.97 -0.09
CA GLY A 76 16.35 27.04 -1.02
C GLY A 76 15.25 28.07 -1.29
N ILE A 77 13.99 27.79 -0.92
CA ILE A 77 12.88 28.74 -1.00
C ILE A 77 12.79 29.52 0.32
N PRO A 78 12.79 30.87 0.29
CA PRO A 78 12.57 31.67 1.49
C PRO A 78 11.24 31.34 2.17
N ASN A 79 11.20 31.31 3.51
CA ASN A 79 10.00 30.93 4.26
C ASN A 79 8.73 31.69 3.83
N ARG A 80 8.85 33.01 3.58
CA ARG A 80 7.74 33.86 3.12
C ARG A 80 7.14 33.48 1.76
N ASP A 81 7.91 32.76 0.93
CA ASP A 81 7.52 32.38 -0.43
C ASP A 81 7.04 30.90 -0.48
N ARG A 82 7.14 30.15 0.63
CA ARG A 82 6.66 28.77 0.70
C ARG A 82 5.15 28.75 0.84
N ASN A 83 4.49 27.97 -0.03
CA ASN A 83 3.05 27.76 0.00
C ASN A 83 2.71 26.29 0.31
N VAL A 84 1.41 26.01 0.45
CA VAL A 84 0.85 24.68 0.73
C VAL A 84 1.41 23.60 -0.23
N PHE A 85 1.55 23.91 -1.53
CA PHE A 85 2.04 22.94 -2.52
C PHE A 85 3.48 22.48 -2.29
N VAL A 86 4.36 23.38 -1.85
CA VAL A 86 5.77 23.06 -1.56
C VAL A 86 5.85 22.22 -0.28
N TYR A 87 5.08 22.57 0.75
CA TYR A 87 4.97 21.78 1.97
C TYR A 87 4.39 20.39 1.70
N ASN A 88 3.27 20.29 0.98
CA ASN A 88 2.64 19.01 0.62
C ASN A 88 3.59 18.10 -0.15
N ALA A 89 4.39 18.64 -1.08
CA ALA A 89 5.38 17.87 -1.81
C ALA A 89 6.46 17.30 -0.88
N MET A 90 6.95 18.11 0.07
CA MET A 90 8.03 17.70 0.98
C MET A 90 7.53 16.75 2.08
N ILE A 91 6.36 17.03 2.68
CA ILE A 91 5.70 16.14 3.65
C ILE A 91 5.42 14.79 3.01
N ARG A 92 4.88 14.76 1.79
CA ARG A 92 4.68 13.53 1.01
C ARG A 92 5.99 12.77 0.79
N ALA A 93 7.06 13.46 0.41
CA ALA A 93 8.36 12.82 0.18
C ALA A 93 8.89 12.12 1.45
N TYR A 94 8.84 12.80 2.60
CA TYR A 94 9.24 12.22 3.88
C TYR A 94 8.28 11.11 4.37
N ALA A 95 6.98 11.23 4.12
CA ALA A 95 6.01 10.20 4.49
C ALA A 95 6.21 8.88 3.74
N TRP A 96 6.69 8.92 2.48
CA TRP A 96 6.94 7.71 1.69
C TRP A 96 8.32 7.09 1.89
N HIS A 97 9.35 7.92 2.08
CA HIS A 97 10.74 7.45 2.04
C HIS A 97 11.50 7.67 3.35
N GLY A 98 10.90 8.35 4.32
CA GLY A 98 11.55 8.76 5.54
C GLY A 98 12.57 9.90 5.32
N PRO A 99 13.12 10.47 6.40
CA PRO A 99 12.76 10.27 7.80
C PRO A 99 11.34 10.77 8.13
N HIS A 100 10.52 9.94 8.78
CA HIS A 100 9.09 10.21 9.00
C HIS A 100 8.85 11.33 10.03
N GLU A 101 9.76 11.51 10.99
CA GLU A 101 9.70 12.56 12.01
C GLU A 101 9.70 13.95 11.36
N HIS A 102 10.43 14.08 10.25
CA HIS A 102 10.52 15.33 9.51
C HIS A 102 9.22 15.67 8.76
N ALA A 103 8.40 14.67 8.40
CA ALA A 103 7.07 14.93 7.83
C ALA A 103 6.14 15.57 8.88
N ILE A 104 6.15 15.05 10.11
CA ILE A 104 5.35 15.56 11.23
C ILE A 104 5.83 16.96 11.63
N SER A 105 7.15 17.15 11.77
CA SER A 105 7.73 18.46 12.06
C SER A 105 7.41 19.49 10.98
N LEU A 106 7.51 19.14 9.69
CA LEU A 106 7.13 20.06 8.61
C LEU A 106 5.63 20.38 8.60
N PHE A 107 4.77 19.43 8.96
CA PHE A 107 3.35 19.71 9.15
C PHE A 107 3.13 20.75 10.25
N GLN A 108 3.79 20.60 11.40
CA GLN A 108 3.70 21.56 12.51
C GLN A 108 4.22 22.94 12.07
N THR A 109 5.39 23.00 11.43
CA THR A 109 5.95 24.26 10.91
C THR A 109 5.05 24.92 9.86
N MET A 110 4.37 24.14 9.01
CA MET A 110 3.40 24.67 8.05
C MET A 110 2.27 25.41 8.78
N VAL A 111 1.71 24.79 9.81
CA VAL A 111 0.63 25.36 10.62
C VAL A 111 1.11 26.57 11.43
N GLU A 112 2.30 26.53 12.01
CA GLU A 112 2.93 27.66 12.72
C GLU A 112 3.14 28.88 11.82
N ASN A 113 3.40 28.66 10.54
CA ASN A 113 3.51 29.71 9.52
C ASN A 113 2.14 30.22 9.03
N GLY A 114 1.03 29.77 9.65
CA GLY A 114 -0.33 30.19 9.30
C GLY A 114 -0.84 29.63 7.96
N LEU A 115 -0.24 28.55 7.45
CA LEU A 115 -0.73 27.85 6.27
C LEU A 115 -1.72 26.77 6.68
N GLU A 116 -2.93 26.84 6.11
CA GLU A 116 -3.98 25.85 6.35
C GLU A 116 -3.68 24.52 5.64
N PRO A 117 -3.62 23.39 6.37
CA PRO A 117 -3.54 22.06 5.76
C PRO A 117 -4.79 21.71 4.95
N ASP A 118 -4.60 20.92 3.88
CA ASP A 118 -5.68 20.44 3.02
C ASP A 118 -5.75 18.90 2.99
N ASN A 119 -6.69 18.35 2.23
CA ASN A 119 -6.82 16.91 2.01
C ASN A 119 -5.60 16.26 1.33
N PHE A 120 -4.65 17.03 0.80
CA PHE A 120 -3.36 16.52 0.33
C PHE A 120 -2.25 16.64 1.38
N THR A 121 -2.48 17.31 2.51
CA THR A 121 -1.54 17.40 3.64
C THR A 121 -1.78 16.29 4.65
N TYR A 122 -3.01 16.18 5.19
CA TYR A 122 -3.33 15.29 6.32
C TYR A 122 -2.92 13.84 6.07
N PRO A 123 -3.22 13.20 4.93
CA PRO A 123 -2.95 11.78 4.74
C PRO A 123 -1.45 11.45 4.83
N PHE A 124 -0.57 12.35 4.41
CA PHE A 124 0.88 12.11 4.48
C PHE A 124 1.45 12.39 5.87
N ALA A 125 0.95 13.40 6.58
CA ALA A 125 1.31 13.61 7.98
C ALA A 125 0.85 12.41 8.84
N LEU A 126 -0.38 11.94 8.65
CA LEU A 126 -0.94 10.76 9.33
C LEU A 126 -0.20 9.46 8.96
N LYS A 127 0.19 9.29 7.69
CA LYS A 127 1.04 8.17 7.25
C LYS A 127 2.39 8.17 7.99
N ALA A 128 3.00 9.33 8.21
CA ALA A 128 4.22 9.43 8.99
C ALA A 128 3.99 9.05 10.46
N CYS A 129 2.88 9.51 11.08
CA CYS A 129 2.52 9.09 12.43
C CYS A 129 2.32 7.58 12.52
N SER A 130 1.66 6.99 11.53
CA SER A 130 1.43 5.56 11.40
C SER A 130 2.75 4.76 11.33
N ALA A 131 3.70 5.23 10.52
CA ALA A 131 5.00 4.58 10.36
C ALA A 131 5.86 4.63 11.63
N LEU A 132 5.66 5.64 12.48
CA LEU A 132 6.35 5.82 13.76
C LEU A 132 5.58 5.28 14.96
N SER A 133 4.37 4.75 14.76
CA SER A 133 3.41 4.45 15.83
C SER A 133 3.19 5.65 16.79
N ALA A 134 3.27 6.87 16.25
CA ALA A 134 3.20 8.13 17.00
C ALA A 134 1.74 8.54 17.27
N LEU A 135 1.06 7.77 18.12
CA LEU A 135 -0.36 7.95 18.42
C LEU A 135 -0.68 9.35 18.97
N LYS A 136 0.22 9.92 19.78
CA LYS A 136 0.03 11.27 20.36
C LYS A 136 -0.02 12.34 19.27
N ASP A 137 0.93 12.31 18.35
CA ASP A 137 0.99 13.27 17.23
C ASP A 137 -0.20 13.07 16.29
N GLY A 138 -0.56 11.81 15.98
CA GLY A 138 -1.75 11.49 15.20
C GLY A 138 -3.04 12.00 15.83
N LYS A 139 -3.21 11.87 17.15
CA LYS A 139 -4.36 12.42 17.90
C LYS A 139 -4.39 13.95 17.88
N GLY A 140 -3.23 14.60 18.00
CA GLY A 140 -3.12 16.06 17.88
C GLY A 140 -3.55 16.54 16.48
N ILE A 141 -3.02 15.91 15.42
CA ILE A 141 -3.40 16.23 14.04
C ILE A 141 -4.90 16.03 13.82
N HIS A 142 -5.49 14.95 14.33
CA HIS A 142 -6.92 14.68 14.17
C HIS A 142 -7.77 15.71 14.92
N HIS A 143 -7.64 15.81 16.25
CA HIS A 143 -8.59 16.56 17.07
C HIS A 143 -8.32 18.07 17.09
N GLU A 144 -7.06 18.49 17.08
CA GLU A 144 -6.70 19.91 17.16
C GLU A 144 -6.70 20.58 15.79
N ARG A 145 -6.66 19.81 14.69
CA ARG A 145 -6.58 20.37 13.33
C ARG A 145 -7.68 19.86 12.42
N ALA A 146 -7.73 18.55 12.15
CA ALA A 146 -8.66 18.01 11.15
C ALA A 146 -10.14 18.23 11.55
N VAL A 147 -10.49 18.03 12.83
CA VAL A 147 -11.85 18.30 13.34
C VAL A 147 -12.19 19.79 13.26
N MET A 148 -11.26 20.68 13.64
CA MET A 148 -11.48 22.13 13.62
C MET A 148 -11.68 22.70 12.21
N SER A 149 -11.06 22.07 11.21
CA SER A 149 -11.13 22.44 9.80
C SER A 149 -12.15 21.60 9.01
N CYS A 150 -12.90 20.72 9.68
CA CYS A 150 -13.88 19.79 9.12
C CYS A 150 -13.33 18.79 8.09
N TRP A 151 -12.01 18.62 8.01
CA TRP A 151 -11.36 17.64 7.13
C TRP A 151 -11.53 16.20 7.63
N ASP A 152 -11.94 15.97 8.89
CA ASP A 152 -12.26 14.63 9.41
C ASP A 152 -13.49 13.99 8.72
N SER A 153 -14.31 14.78 8.04
CA SER A 153 -15.45 14.32 7.24
C SER A 153 -15.08 13.88 5.81
N ASP A 154 -13.90 14.28 5.31
CA ASP A 154 -13.44 13.95 3.95
C ASP A 154 -13.07 12.46 3.83
N PRO A 155 -13.51 11.72 2.80
CA PRO A 155 -13.23 10.29 2.67
C PRO A 155 -11.74 9.95 2.61
N PHE A 156 -10.92 10.80 1.97
CA PHE A 156 -9.49 10.53 1.81
C PHE A 156 -8.73 10.78 3.11
N VAL A 157 -9.08 11.83 3.85
CA VAL A 157 -8.55 12.10 5.19
C VAL A 157 -9.05 11.07 6.21
N GLY A 158 -10.34 10.73 6.19
CA GLY A 158 -10.95 9.72 7.04
C GLY A 158 -10.32 8.34 6.87
N ALA A 159 -10.10 7.89 5.62
CA ALA A 159 -9.38 6.65 5.36
C ALA A 159 -7.95 6.64 5.92
N ALA A 160 -7.25 7.79 5.86
CA ALA A 160 -5.91 7.93 6.43
C ALA A 160 -5.91 7.98 7.97
N LEU A 161 -6.93 8.58 8.58
CA LEU A 161 -7.13 8.57 10.03
C LEU A 161 -7.37 7.14 10.53
N VAL A 162 -8.24 6.38 9.85
CA VAL A 162 -8.51 4.97 10.15
C VAL A 162 -7.22 4.14 10.08
N ASP A 163 -6.44 4.28 9.00
CA ASP A 163 -5.15 3.57 8.85
C ASP A 163 -4.14 3.94 9.95
N MET A 164 -4.03 5.23 10.27
CA MET A 164 -3.12 5.73 11.31
C MET A 164 -3.49 5.17 12.68
N TYR A 165 -4.76 5.29 13.10
CA TYR A 165 -5.23 4.78 14.38
C TYR A 165 -5.12 3.26 14.47
N SER A 166 -5.48 2.55 13.40
CA SER A 166 -5.35 1.09 13.30
C SER A 166 -3.93 0.63 13.54
N LYS A 167 -2.94 1.23 12.89
CA LYS A 167 -1.52 0.84 13.03
C LYS A 167 -0.90 1.30 14.35
N CYS A 168 -1.48 2.30 14.99
CA CYS A 168 -1.13 2.67 16.36
C CYS A 168 -1.84 1.82 17.43
N GLY A 169 -2.63 0.80 17.04
CA GLY A 169 -3.35 -0.09 17.95
C GLY A 169 -4.58 0.54 18.63
N SER A 170 -5.03 1.71 18.19
CA SER A 170 -6.15 2.45 18.79
C SER A 170 -7.41 2.28 17.94
N VAL A 171 -7.93 1.06 17.85
CA VAL A 171 -9.04 0.70 16.93
C VAL A 171 -10.33 1.47 17.25
N ASP A 172 -10.62 1.76 18.51
CA ASP A 172 -11.80 2.55 18.89
C ASP A 172 -11.75 3.95 18.26
N SER A 173 -10.57 4.61 18.29
CA SER A 173 -10.39 5.89 17.62
C SER A 173 -10.41 5.78 16.09
N ALA A 174 -10.03 4.61 15.53
CA ALA A 174 -10.22 4.34 14.11
C ALA A 174 -11.72 4.26 13.77
N ARG A 175 -12.53 3.62 14.63
CA ARG A 175 -13.98 3.56 14.47
C ARG A 175 -14.61 4.95 14.60
N ASP A 176 -14.20 5.76 15.57
CA ASP A 176 -14.67 7.13 15.72
C ASP A 176 -14.37 7.98 14.47
N ALA A 177 -13.16 7.87 13.92
CA ALA A 177 -12.79 8.56 12.68
C ALA A 177 -13.61 8.05 11.49
N PHE A 178 -13.82 6.74 11.39
CA PHE A 178 -14.70 6.15 10.38
C PHE A 178 -16.13 6.66 10.49
N ASP A 179 -16.66 6.83 11.70
CA ASP A 179 -18.02 7.28 11.98
C ASP A 179 -18.26 8.76 11.62
N ARG A 180 -17.20 9.56 11.60
CA ARG A 180 -17.23 11.00 11.23
C ARG A 180 -17.29 11.25 9.72
N VAL A 181 -16.91 10.30 8.88
CA VAL A 181 -16.98 10.45 7.41
C VAL A 181 -18.43 10.41 6.95
N THR A 182 -18.92 11.46 6.29
CA THR A 182 -20.32 11.55 5.85
C THR A 182 -20.56 10.72 4.59
N ASP A 183 -19.73 10.92 3.56
CA ASP A 183 -19.87 10.31 2.23
C ASP A 183 -18.85 9.18 2.02
N ARG A 184 -18.96 8.13 2.83
CA ARG A 184 -18.04 6.98 2.77
C ARG A 184 -18.08 6.34 1.39
N ASP A 185 -16.93 6.30 0.74
CA ASP A 185 -16.72 5.50 -0.45
C ASP A 185 -16.19 4.10 -0.09
N VAL A 186 -15.99 3.27 -1.11
CA VAL A 186 -15.47 1.90 -0.94
C VAL A 186 -14.07 1.89 -0.30
N VAL A 187 -13.27 2.95 -0.45
CA VAL A 187 -11.94 3.04 0.15
C VAL A 187 -12.06 3.14 1.66
N VAL A 188 -12.93 4.01 2.18
CA VAL A 188 -13.16 4.17 3.62
C VAL A 188 -13.69 2.88 4.25
N TRP A 189 -14.63 2.20 3.60
CA TRP A 189 -15.11 0.87 4.04
C TRP A 189 -13.99 -0.15 4.11
N ASN A 190 -13.16 -0.23 3.06
CA ASN A 190 -12.03 -1.15 3.02
C ASN A 190 -10.99 -0.83 4.10
N SER A 191 -10.73 0.46 4.38
CA SER A 191 -9.84 0.87 5.46
C SER A 191 -10.31 0.37 6.82
N MET A 192 -11.62 0.46 7.12
CA MET A 192 -12.14 -0.02 8.40
C MET A 192 -12.17 -1.55 8.51
N ILE A 193 -12.51 -2.26 7.42
CA ILE A 193 -12.41 -3.73 7.38
C ILE A 193 -10.96 -4.17 7.62
N ALA A 194 -10.00 -3.53 6.95
CA ALA A 194 -8.58 -3.81 7.16
C ALA A 194 -8.13 -3.45 8.58
N ALA A 195 -8.64 -2.36 9.16
CA ALA A 195 -8.30 -1.95 10.52
C ALA A 195 -8.68 -3.01 11.56
N TYR A 196 -9.91 -3.53 11.49
CA TYR A 196 -10.35 -4.62 12.36
C TYR A 196 -9.59 -5.92 12.08
N ALA A 197 -9.37 -6.27 10.80
CA ALA A 197 -8.63 -7.47 10.40
C ALA A 197 -7.21 -7.49 10.97
N HIS A 198 -6.46 -6.39 10.82
CA HIS A 198 -5.07 -6.30 11.27
C HIS A 198 -4.92 -6.25 12.80
N ASN A 199 -5.97 -5.84 13.52
CA ASN A 199 -5.99 -5.81 14.97
C ASN A 199 -6.62 -7.07 15.60
N GLY A 200 -6.84 -8.13 14.83
CA GLY A 200 -7.34 -9.40 15.36
C GLY A 200 -8.79 -9.35 15.85
N LEU A 201 -9.60 -8.47 15.25
CA LEU A 201 -11.02 -8.27 15.56
C LEU A 201 -11.88 -8.73 14.36
N PRO A 202 -11.92 -10.05 14.09
CA PRO A 202 -12.44 -10.52 12.82
C PRO A 202 -13.97 -10.44 12.77
N THR A 203 -14.68 -10.60 13.91
CA THR A 203 -16.14 -10.48 13.98
C THR A 203 -16.59 -9.09 13.55
N GLU A 204 -15.93 -8.06 14.05
CA GLU A 204 -16.16 -6.65 13.74
C GLU A 204 -15.86 -6.38 12.26
N ALA A 205 -14.78 -6.94 11.70
CA ALA A 205 -14.48 -6.83 10.28
C ALA A 205 -15.62 -7.38 9.40
N PHE A 206 -16.24 -8.50 9.81
CA PHE A 206 -17.40 -9.08 9.14
C PHE A 206 -18.67 -8.24 9.31
N GLU A 207 -18.86 -7.61 10.45
CA GLU A 207 -19.97 -6.67 10.67
C GLU A 207 -19.87 -5.45 9.75
N ILE A 208 -18.66 -4.89 9.57
CA ILE A 208 -18.42 -3.80 8.62
C ILE A 208 -18.67 -4.25 7.18
N LEU A 209 -18.24 -5.46 6.79
CA LEU A 209 -18.53 -6.01 5.46
C LEU A 209 -20.05 -6.11 5.21
N ARG A 210 -20.80 -6.55 6.23
CA ARG A 210 -22.26 -6.64 6.16
C ARG A 210 -22.90 -5.26 6.07
N GLU A 211 -22.44 -4.31 6.88
CA GLU A 211 -22.92 -2.91 6.85
C GLU A 211 -22.65 -2.23 5.50
N MET A 212 -21.45 -2.42 4.94
CA MET A 212 -21.10 -1.96 3.59
C MET A 212 -22.11 -2.48 2.56
N SER A 213 -22.44 -3.77 2.64
CA SER A 213 -23.35 -4.43 1.70
C SER A 213 -24.80 -3.98 1.85
N THR A 214 -25.29 -3.78 3.08
CA THR A 214 -26.67 -3.30 3.33
C THR A 214 -26.87 -1.86 2.88
N ARG A 215 -25.80 -1.04 2.89
CA ARG A 215 -25.80 0.32 2.34
C ARG A 215 -25.60 0.37 0.81
N GLY A 216 -25.57 -0.79 0.13
CA GLY A 216 -25.54 -0.89 -1.32
C GLY A 216 -24.13 -0.80 -1.94
N PHE A 217 -23.07 -0.78 -1.13
CA PHE A 217 -21.70 -0.79 -1.64
C PHE A 217 -21.29 -2.22 -2.03
N ARG A 218 -20.74 -2.36 -3.24
CA ARG A 218 -20.25 -3.66 -3.72
C ARG A 218 -18.84 -3.94 -3.20
N PRO A 219 -18.59 -5.12 -2.61
CA PRO A 219 -17.24 -5.55 -2.28
C PRO A 219 -16.33 -5.54 -3.51
N THR A 220 -15.07 -5.19 -3.28
CA THR A 220 -14.00 -5.21 -4.30
C THR A 220 -13.09 -6.42 -4.11
N VAL A 221 -12.14 -6.63 -5.03
CA VAL A 221 -11.08 -7.63 -4.85
C VAL A 221 -10.34 -7.42 -3.54
N ALA A 222 -10.04 -6.17 -3.16
CA ALA A 222 -9.37 -5.85 -1.90
C ALA A 222 -10.23 -6.26 -0.70
N THR A 223 -11.52 -5.93 -0.73
CA THR A 223 -12.49 -6.31 0.31
C THR A 223 -12.55 -7.82 0.52
N LEU A 224 -12.66 -8.59 -0.57
CA LEU A 224 -12.72 -10.05 -0.50
C LEU A 224 -11.41 -10.67 -0.03
N VAL A 225 -10.27 -10.21 -0.55
CA VAL A 225 -8.95 -10.72 -0.13
C VAL A 225 -8.73 -10.50 1.37
N THR A 226 -9.01 -9.28 1.88
CA THR A 226 -8.87 -8.98 3.30
C THR A 226 -9.78 -9.86 4.14
N THR A 227 -11.07 -9.95 3.83
CA THR A 227 -12.04 -10.70 4.64
C THR A 227 -11.85 -12.22 4.57
N ILE A 228 -11.38 -12.76 3.44
CA ILE A 228 -10.97 -14.17 3.32
C ILE A 228 -9.73 -14.45 4.17
N ALA A 229 -8.73 -13.57 4.15
CA ALA A 229 -7.54 -13.69 4.99
C ALA A 229 -7.92 -13.59 6.48
N THR A 230 -8.80 -12.67 6.85
CA THR A 230 -9.36 -12.56 8.21
C THR A 230 -10.05 -13.85 8.65
N ALA A 231 -10.84 -14.48 7.77
CA ALA A 231 -11.45 -15.78 8.07
C ALA A 231 -10.39 -16.88 8.24
N ALA A 232 -9.34 -16.87 7.41
CA ALA A 232 -8.26 -17.84 7.46
C ALA A 232 -7.49 -17.76 8.78
N ASP A 233 -7.08 -16.55 9.18
CA ASP A 233 -6.27 -16.31 10.37
C ASP A 233 -7.08 -16.54 11.66
N ALA A 234 -8.39 -16.27 11.63
CA ALA A 234 -9.30 -16.53 12.76
C ALA A 234 -9.91 -17.95 12.77
N ALA A 235 -9.49 -18.84 11.86
CA ALA A 235 -10.06 -20.19 11.69
C ALA A 235 -11.60 -20.23 11.51
N MET A 236 -12.18 -19.19 10.91
CA MET A 236 -13.62 -19.01 10.70
C MET A 236 -14.10 -19.56 9.35
N LEU A 237 -14.02 -20.88 9.19
CA LEU A 237 -14.43 -21.58 7.96
C LEU A 237 -15.88 -21.27 7.50
N PRO A 238 -16.90 -21.16 8.37
CA PRO A 238 -18.27 -20.82 7.93
C PRO A 238 -18.31 -19.48 7.19
N GLN A 239 -17.74 -18.43 7.77
CA GLN A 239 -17.67 -17.08 7.19
C GLN A 239 -16.82 -17.10 5.90
N GLY A 240 -15.71 -17.83 5.89
CA GLY A 240 -14.89 -18.02 4.68
C GLY A 240 -15.68 -18.65 3.52
N ARG A 241 -16.57 -19.61 3.81
CA ARG A 241 -17.46 -20.22 2.80
C ARG A 241 -18.54 -19.27 2.32
N GLU A 242 -19.11 -18.47 3.22
CA GLU A 242 -20.09 -17.45 2.86
C GLU A 242 -19.49 -16.41 1.91
N ILE A 243 -18.28 -15.90 2.21
CA ILE A 243 -17.56 -14.98 1.33
C ILE A 243 -17.24 -15.64 -0.01
N HIS A 244 -16.78 -16.88 -0.02
CA HIS A 244 -16.51 -17.59 -1.27
C HIS A 244 -17.78 -17.68 -2.14
N GLY A 245 -18.90 -18.11 -1.57
CA GLY A 245 -20.18 -18.16 -2.28
C GLY A 245 -20.64 -16.78 -2.77
N HIS A 246 -20.46 -15.74 -1.97
CA HIS A 246 -20.75 -14.36 -2.35
C HIS A 246 -19.85 -13.89 -3.51
N GLY A 247 -18.55 -14.16 -3.44
CA GLY A 247 -17.58 -13.82 -4.48
C GLY A 247 -17.90 -14.49 -5.82
N VAL A 248 -18.33 -15.76 -5.80
CA VAL A 248 -18.80 -16.47 -7.01
C VAL A 248 -20.03 -15.77 -7.61
N ARG A 249 -21.04 -15.44 -6.80
CA ARG A 249 -22.25 -14.74 -7.27
C ARG A 249 -21.95 -13.36 -7.85
N MET A 250 -20.91 -12.70 -7.35
CA MET A 250 -20.48 -11.38 -7.82
C MET A 250 -19.49 -11.44 -9.00
N GLY A 251 -19.13 -12.63 -9.49
CA GLY A 251 -18.26 -12.80 -10.66
C GLY A 251 -16.75 -12.75 -10.38
N PHE A 252 -16.32 -12.91 -9.11
CA PHE A 252 -14.90 -12.91 -8.74
C PHE A 252 -14.20 -14.26 -8.98
N VAL A 253 -14.90 -15.26 -9.54
CA VAL A 253 -14.35 -16.60 -9.79
C VAL A 253 -13.11 -16.60 -10.71
N SER A 254 -12.97 -15.60 -11.59
CA SER A 254 -11.83 -15.46 -12.50
C SER A 254 -10.70 -14.60 -11.93
N GLN A 255 -10.80 -14.13 -10.68
CA GLN A 255 -9.84 -13.22 -10.07
C GLN A 255 -8.82 -14.02 -9.25
N ASP A 256 -7.65 -14.27 -9.83
CA ASP A 256 -6.60 -15.10 -9.20
C ASP A 256 -6.12 -14.54 -7.86
N LYS A 257 -6.24 -13.23 -7.60
CA LYS A 257 -5.99 -12.63 -6.27
C LYS A 257 -6.96 -13.16 -5.21
N VAL A 258 -8.24 -13.23 -5.53
CA VAL A 258 -9.27 -13.76 -4.61
C VAL A 258 -9.10 -15.27 -4.46
N ASN A 259 -8.89 -15.99 -5.57
CA ASN A 259 -8.67 -17.44 -5.55
C ASN A 259 -7.41 -17.82 -4.75
N THR A 260 -6.33 -17.05 -4.84
CA THR A 260 -5.13 -17.25 -4.00
C THR A 260 -5.45 -17.15 -2.51
N ALA A 261 -6.24 -16.15 -2.10
CA ALA A 261 -6.68 -16.03 -0.70
C ALA A 261 -7.57 -17.20 -0.27
N LEU A 262 -8.44 -17.68 -1.17
CA LEU A 262 -9.28 -18.87 -0.91
C LEU A 262 -8.45 -20.15 -0.75
N VAL A 263 -7.36 -20.31 -1.52
CA VAL A 263 -6.42 -21.42 -1.32
C VAL A 263 -5.88 -21.41 0.10
N ASP A 264 -5.35 -20.26 0.57
CA ASP A 264 -4.84 -20.11 1.94
C ASP A 264 -5.91 -20.39 2.99
N MET A 265 -7.11 -19.82 2.85
CA MET A 265 -8.21 -20.01 3.80
C MET A 265 -8.65 -21.47 3.91
N TYR A 266 -8.87 -22.15 2.79
CA TYR A 266 -9.25 -23.56 2.82
C TYR A 266 -8.10 -24.46 3.29
N ALA A 267 -6.86 -24.11 2.95
CA ALA A 267 -5.68 -24.84 3.38
C ALA A 267 -5.50 -24.77 4.90
N LYS A 268 -5.50 -23.57 5.50
CA LYS A 268 -5.43 -23.36 6.96
C LYS A 268 -6.61 -23.98 7.72
N SER A 269 -7.78 -24.07 7.06
CA SER A 269 -8.98 -24.69 7.63
C SER A 269 -9.03 -26.23 7.47
N GLY A 270 -7.94 -26.87 7.01
CA GLY A 270 -7.88 -28.32 6.81
C GLY A 270 -8.72 -28.87 5.65
N ARG A 271 -9.28 -28.01 4.79
CA ARG A 271 -10.06 -28.40 3.60
C ARG A 271 -9.16 -28.51 2.37
N LEU A 272 -8.09 -29.31 2.49
CA LEU A 272 -7.01 -29.41 1.49
C LEU A 272 -7.49 -29.79 0.09
N GLY A 273 -8.48 -30.68 -0.04
CA GLY A 273 -9.04 -31.04 -1.36
C GLY A 273 -9.72 -29.85 -2.06
N VAL A 274 -10.38 -28.98 -1.31
CA VAL A 274 -10.98 -27.75 -1.86
C VAL A 274 -9.87 -26.75 -2.20
N ALA A 275 -8.90 -26.56 -1.29
CA ALA A 275 -7.74 -25.69 -1.55
C ALA A 275 -7.01 -26.10 -2.83
N ARG A 276 -6.75 -27.40 -3.02
CA ARG A 276 -6.13 -27.95 -4.22
C ARG A 276 -6.97 -27.70 -5.47
N THR A 277 -8.29 -27.93 -5.40
CA THR A 277 -9.21 -27.67 -6.51
C THR A 277 -9.18 -26.20 -6.95
N VAL A 278 -9.17 -25.27 -5.99
CA VAL A 278 -9.08 -23.83 -6.29
C VAL A 278 -7.71 -23.47 -6.86
N PHE A 279 -6.63 -24.04 -6.30
CA PHE A 279 -5.27 -23.84 -6.77
C PHE A 279 -5.07 -24.28 -8.23
N GLU A 280 -5.62 -25.42 -8.63
CA GLU A 280 -5.50 -25.90 -10.01
C GLU A 280 -6.30 -25.07 -11.03
N ARG A 281 -7.27 -24.28 -10.57
CA ARG A 281 -8.06 -23.38 -11.42
C ARG A 281 -7.42 -22.01 -11.63
N LEU A 282 -6.32 -21.70 -10.95
CA LEU A 282 -5.61 -20.44 -11.13
C LEU A 282 -5.04 -20.35 -12.55
N LYS A 283 -5.28 -19.23 -13.24
CA LYS A 283 -4.70 -18.98 -14.56
C LYS A 283 -3.25 -18.53 -14.44
N GLU A 284 -3.00 -17.64 -13.48
CA GLU A 284 -1.68 -17.12 -13.15
C GLU A 284 -1.34 -17.51 -11.70
N ARG A 285 -0.53 -18.57 -11.57
CA ARG A 285 0.07 -18.94 -10.29
C ARG A 285 1.16 -17.93 -9.93
N ARG A 286 1.24 -17.61 -8.64
CA ARG A 286 2.28 -16.75 -8.05
C ARG A 286 2.93 -17.48 -6.87
N ASN A 287 4.10 -17.04 -6.42
CA ASN A 287 4.77 -17.63 -5.25
C ASN A 287 3.82 -17.72 -4.05
N VAL A 288 3.01 -16.68 -3.81
CA VAL A 288 2.00 -16.66 -2.74
C VAL A 288 0.99 -17.82 -2.81
N SER A 289 0.54 -18.24 -4.00
CA SER A 289 -0.39 -19.36 -4.14
C SER A 289 0.29 -20.72 -3.93
N TRP A 290 1.55 -20.85 -4.36
CA TRP A 290 2.36 -22.04 -4.09
C TRP A 290 2.65 -22.19 -2.60
N ASN A 291 3.07 -21.10 -1.97
CA ASN A 291 3.34 -21.04 -0.55
C ASN A 291 2.11 -21.46 0.25
N ALA A 292 0.94 -20.89 -0.05
CA ALA A 292 -0.32 -21.23 0.63
C ALA A 292 -0.67 -22.72 0.57
N ILE A 293 -0.52 -23.37 -0.60
CA ILE A 293 -0.86 -24.79 -0.74
C ILE A 293 0.20 -25.69 -0.08
N ILE A 294 1.50 -25.40 -0.26
CA ILE A 294 2.61 -26.16 0.33
C ILE A 294 2.55 -26.10 1.86
N THR A 295 2.42 -24.89 2.43
CA THR A 295 2.32 -24.73 3.88
C THR A 295 1.06 -25.37 4.42
N GLY A 296 -0.06 -25.30 3.70
CA GLY A 296 -1.30 -26.00 4.02
C GLY A 296 -1.13 -27.50 4.21
N TYR A 297 -0.58 -28.19 3.20
CA TYR A 297 -0.33 -29.63 3.29
C TYR A 297 0.65 -29.97 4.42
N ALA A 298 1.73 -29.19 4.56
CA ALA A 298 2.69 -29.33 5.66
C ALA A 298 2.04 -29.17 7.05
N MET A 299 1.18 -28.16 7.21
CA MET A 299 0.49 -27.84 8.46
C MET A 299 -0.40 -28.99 8.94
N HIS A 300 -0.99 -29.73 8.00
CA HIS A 300 -1.89 -30.84 8.27
C HIS A 300 -1.22 -32.22 8.18
N GLY A 301 0.12 -32.29 8.21
CA GLY A 301 0.87 -33.54 8.30
C GLY A 301 1.04 -34.30 6.98
N ASN A 302 0.59 -33.73 5.86
CA ASN A 302 0.73 -34.33 4.53
C ASN A 302 2.05 -33.90 3.89
N ALA A 303 3.15 -34.33 4.52
CA ALA A 303 4.50 -33.90 4.14
C ALA A 303 4.88 -34.30 2.70
N GLU A 304 4.50 -35.50 2.26
CA GLU A 304 4.78 -36.00 0.91
C GLU A 304 4.14 -35.11 -0.17
N GLU A 305 2.86 -34.77 -0.02
CA GLU A 305 2.16 -33.88 -0.94
C GLU A 305 2.74 -32.46 -0.94
N ALA A 306 3.20 -31.97 0.21
CA ALA A 306 3.87 -30.67 0.29
C ALA A 306 5.20 -30.67 -0.51
N LEU A 307 5.98 -31.75 -0.43
CA LEU A 307 7.22 -31.92 -1.19
C LEU A 307 6.94 -32.10 -2.69
N ASN A 308 5.94 -32.89 -3.06
CA ASN A 308 5.51 -33.04 -4.46
C ASN A 308 5.10 -31.70 -5.08
N LEU A 309 4.40 -30.85 -4.32
CA LEU A 309 4.04 -29.49 -4.74
C LEU A 309 5.26 -28.58 -4.88
N PHE A 310 6.24 -28.69 -3.98
CA PHE A 310 7.49 -27.94 -4.06
C PHE A 310 8.31 -28.33 -5.30
N ASP A 311 8.46 -29.63 -5.58
CA ASP A 311 9.16 -30.10 -6.76
C ASP A 311 8.45 -29.66 -8.05
N ARG A 312 7.11 -29.68 -8.04
CA ARG A 312 6.31 -29.15 -9.15
C ARG A 312 6.54 -27.64 -9.35
N MET A 313 6.54 -26.84 -8.28
CA MET A 313 6.84 -25.40 -8.34
C MET A 313 8.17 -25.13 -9.05
N ARG A 314 9.23 -25.89 -8.70
CA ARG A 314 10.55 -25.81 -9.34
C ARG A 314 10.50 -26.22 -10.81
N SER A 315 9.79 -27.31 -11.14
CA SER A 315 9.64 -27.79 -12.52
C SER A 315 8.93 -26.78 -13.42
N GLU A 316 8.01 -26.00 -12.86
CA GLU A 316 7.29 -24.90 -13.52
C GLU A 316 8.10 -23.58 -13.53
N ARG A 317 9.37 -23.61 -13.11
CA ARG A 317 10.32 -22.47 -13.09
C ARG A 317 9.90 -21.30 -12.20
N PHE A 318 9.15 -21.58 -11.13
CA PHE A 318 8.93 -20.61 -10.07
C PHE A 318 10.07 -20.68 -9.06
N GLU A 319 10.69 -19.54 -8.78
CA GLU A 319 11.78 -19.43 -7.80
C GLU A 319 11.20 -19.52 -6.37
N PRO A 320 11.58 -20.53 -5.56
CA PRO A 320 11.17 -20.62 -4.17
C PRO A 320 11.66 -19.42 -3.36
N ASP A 321 10.79 -18.87 -2.52
CA ASP A 321 11.16 -17.80 -1.59
C ASP A 321 11.34 -18.33 -0.16
N HIS A 322 11.72 -17.44 0.76
CA HIS A 322 11.91 -17.77 2.16
C HIS A 322 10.67 -18.43 2.81
N ILE A 323 9.45 -18.07 2.39
CA ILE A 323 8.20 -18.66 2.91
C ILE A 323 8.05 -20.09 2.38
N THR A 324 8.40 -20.34 1.11
CA THR A 324 8.39 -21.68 0.53
C THR A 324 9.26 -22.64 1.36
N TYR A 325 10.49 -22.24 1.67
CA TYR A 325 11.42 -23.07 2.44
C TYR A 325 10.93 -23.30 3.88
N VAL A 326 10.30 -22.32 4.52
CA VAL A 326 9.68 -22.51 5.84
C VAL A 326 8.59 -23.60 5.77
N GLY A 327 7.74 -23.56 4.74
CA GLY A 327 6.70 -24.58 4.53
C GLY A 327 7.27 -25.99 4.32
N VAL A 328 8.31 -26.10 3.50
CA VAL A 328 9.00 -27.38 3.22
C VAL A 328 9.68 -27.94 4.47
N LEU A 329 10.39 -27.10 5.24
CA LEU A 329 11.02 -27.53 6.49
C LEU A 329 9.99 -27.99 7.52
N ALA A 330 8.84 -27.32 7.60
CA ALA A 330 7.72 -27.74 8.45
C ALA A 330 7.18 -29.12 8.04
N ALA A 331 7.06 -29.39 6.73
CA ALA A 331 6.69 -30.71 6.22
C ALA A 331 7.72 -31.78 6.61
N CYS A 332 9.02 -31.53 6.39
CA CYS A 332 10.08 -32.49 6.73
C CYS A 332 10.12 -32.84 8.22
N SER A 333 9.99 -31.82 9.08
CA SER A 333 9.99 -32.01 10.53
C SER A 333 8.80 -32.85 11.01
N ARG A 334 7.61 -32.67 10.40
CA ARG A 334 6.38 -33.36 10.80
C ARG A 334 6.23 -34.75 10.17
N GLY A 335 6.83 -34.95 8.99
CA GLY A 335 6.83 -36.24 8.29
C GLY A 335 7.81 -37.28 8.85
N GLY A 336 8.58 -36.95 9.91
CA GLY A 336 9.54 -37.88 10.51
C GLY A 336 10.73 -38.21 9.61
N PHE A 337 11.00 -37.39 8.58
CA PHE A 337 12.17 -37.55 7.71
C PHE A 337 13.44 -37.11 8.45
N THR A 338 13.97 -37.99 9.28
CA THR A 338 15.22 -37.78 10.05
C THR A 338 16.49 -37.89 9.19
N ASN A 339 16.34 -38.17 7.88
CA ASN A 339 17.43 -38.14 6.92
C ASN A 339 17.05 -37.31 5.67
N PRO A 340 17.37 -36.01 5.66
CA PRO A 340 17.02 -35.12 4.55
C PRO A 340 18.06 -35.10 3.41
N THR A 341 18.87 -36.16 3.30
CA THR A 341 20.22 -36.09 2.73
C THR A 341 20.30 -35.96 1.21
N ASN A 342 19.21 -36.15 0.47
CA ASN A 342 19.21 -35.92 -0.99
C ASN A 342 18.53 -34.61 -1.43
N ASN A 343 17.68 -33.98 -0.61
CA ASN A 343 16.98 -32.74 -0.97
C ASN A 343 17.44 -31.49 -0.18
N ILE A 344 18.04 -31.63 1.01
CA ILE A 344 18.50 -30.48 1.82
C ILE A 344 19.92 -30.01 1.48
N SER A 345 20.74 -30.81 0.80
CA SER A 345 22.05 -30.34 0.32
C SER A 345 21.92 -29.13 -0.60
N GLU A 346 20.85 -29.04 -1.40
CA GLU A 346 20.50 -27.86 -2.20
C GLU A 346 19.89 -26.73 -1.36
N VAL A 347 19.01 -27.03 -0.39
CA VAL A 347 18.43 -26.02 0.52
C VAL A 347 19.52 -25.33 1.36
N ARG A 348 20.53 -26.07 1.81
CA ARG A 348 21.68 -25.55 2.56
C ARG A 348 22.59 -24.68 1.66
N TRP A 349 22.64 -24.97 0.36
CA TRP A 349 23.32 -24.12 -0.64
C TRP A 349 22.59 -22.78 -0.82
N SER A 350 21.26 -22.81 -0.93
CA SER A 350 20.42 -21.60 -1.06
C SER A 350 20.46 -20.71 0.18
N TRP A 351 20.53 -21.28 1.39
CA TRP A 351 20.69 -20.51 2.64
C TRP A 351 22.03 -19.77 2.73
N ASN A 352 23.13 -20.37 2.25
CA ASN A 352 24.44 -19.70 2.21
C ASN A 352 24.54 -18.62 1.13
N LEU A 353 23.67 -18.65 0.12
CA LEU A 353 23.56 -17.60 -0.91
C LEU A 353 22.69 -16.41 -0.45
N ALA A 354 21.71 -16.64 0.42
CA ALA A 354 20.80 -15.62 0.95
C ALA A 354 21.35 -14.83 2.15
N LEU A 355 22.46 -15.29 2.76
CA LEU A 355 23.17 -14.62 3.85
C LEU A 355 24.42 -13.83 3.38
N LYS A 356 24.59 -13.66 2.07
CA LYS A 356 25.51 -12.71 1.43
C LYS A 356 24.70 -11.67 0.67
#